data_AF-A0A6M5YID6-F1
#
_entry.id   AF-A0A6M5YID6-F1
#
_cell.length_a   1.000
_cell.length_b   1.000
_cell.length_c   1.000
_cell.angle_alpha   90.00
_cell.angle_beta   90.00
_cell.angle_gamma   90.00
#
_symmetry.space_group_name_H-M   'P 1'
#
loop_
_entity.id
_entity.type
_entity.pdbx_description
1 polymer ?
#
loop_
_entity_poly.entity_id
_entity_poly.type
_entity_poly.pdbx_seq_one_letter_code
_entity_poly.pdbx_strand_id
1 'polypeptide(L)'
;MNAEEERPTPPAPLPEGKGEQDLRNSVASAEPGEVTLGVTPLPSGRGAGGVGSSRRLIALMLVLVAIGLAVWFFAIRTPDDFGRFQGRWQLAVPAGSAPDGAPIARQTPIVVKVTGDRWAFMLGEMEQKKYAMTLRPEADPKEIDLVQLAADDQPLMQKWPPPERPVTLRGIYAVERDRVRVVTAPGNEPRPPSLDTSDGVTVWILERGP
;
A
#
# COMPACT_ATOMS: atom_id res chain seq x y z
N MET A 1 20.79 -43.74 42.05
CA MET A 1 19.92 -44.11 40.92
C MET A 1 20.01 -42.96 39.94
N ASN A 2 20.76 -43.15 38.86
CA ASN A 2 21.01 -42.13 37.84
C ASN A 2 19.84 -42.16 36.85
N ALA A 3 19.18 -41.03 36.63
CA ALA A 3 18.16 -40.89 35.61
C ALA A 3 18.85 -40.70 34.26
N GLU A 4 18.62 -41.63 33.34
CA GLU A 4 19.05 -41.54 31.94
C GLU A 4 18.22 -40.47 31.22
N GLU A 5 18.92 -39.53 30.61
CA GLU A 5 18.38 -38.39 29.87
C GLU A 5 18.08 -38.85 28.43
N GLU A 6 16.81 -39.13 28.13
CA GLU A 6 16.35 -39.48 26.78
C GLU A 6 16.49 -38.26 25.84
N ARG A 7 17.38 -38.38 24.85
CA ARG A 7 17.58 -37.33 23.84
C ARG A 7 16.42 -37.33 22.85
N PRO A 8 15.79 -36.17 22.56
CA PRO A 8 14.73 -36.08 21.56
C PRO A 8 15.27 -36.36 20.15
N THR A 9 14.54 -37.14 19.37
CA THR A 9 14.87 -37.52 17.99
C THR A 9 14.83 -36.29 17.07
N PRO A 10 15.83 -36.08 16.20
CA PRO A 10 15.85 -34.95 15.29
C PRO A 10 14.73 -35.04 14.24
N PRO A 11 14.18 -33.89 13.79
CA PRO A 11 13.14 -33.85 12.77
C PRO A 11 13.66 -34.27 11.39
N ALA A 12 12.79 -34.87 10.59
CA ALA A 12 13.11 -35.33 9.25
C ALA A 12 13.44 -34.17 8.28
N PRO A 13 14.34 -34.37 7.30
CA PRO A 13 14.67 -33.36 6.30
C PRO A 13 13.54 -33.15 5.29
N LEU A 14 13.36 -31.90 4.85
CA LEU A 14 12.40 -31.51 3.82
C LEU A 14 12.85 -31.93 2.41
N PRO A 15 11.91 -32.25 1.50
CA PRO A 15 12.23 -32.64 0.13
C PRO A 15 12.73 -31.46 -0.71
N GLU A 16 13.83 -31.68 -1.45
CA GLU A 16 14.37 -30.75 -2.43
C GLU A 16 13.46 -30.66 -3.67
N GLY A 17 12.72 -29.55 -3.77
CA GLY A 17 11.90 -29.21 -4.93
C GLY A 17 12.71 -28.50 -6.01
N LYS A 18 13.13 -29.27 -7.02
CA LYS A 18 13.62 -28.82 -8.32
C LYS A 18 12.50 -28.09 -9.09
N GLY A 19 12.80 -26.90 -9.63
CA GLY A 19 11.87 -26.17 -10.49
C GLY A 19 12.48 -24.92 -11.11
N GLU A 20 13.49 -25.10 -11.97
CA GLU A 20 13.84 -24.12 -13.01
C GLU A 20 12.70 -24.00 -14.02
N GLN A 21 12.30 -22.78 -14.36
CA GLN A 21 11.80 -22.49 -15.71
C GLN A 21 12.08 -21.02 -16.07
N ASP A 22 13.12 -20.87 -16.87
CA ASP A 22 13.37 -19.71 -17.74
C ASP A 22 12.14 -19.42 -18.61
N LEU A 23 11.66 -18.18 -18.58
CA LEU A 23 10.88 -17.60 -19.68
C LEU A 23 11.57 -16.32 -20.13
N ARG A 24 12.49 -16.52 -21.07
CA ARG A 24 12.96 -15.50 -22.01
C ARG A 24 11.87 -15.24 -23.07
N ASN A 25 11.97 -14.06 -23.67
CA ASN A 25 11.36 -13.58 -24.91
C ASN A 25 9.99 -12.90 -24.80
N SER A 26 9.99 -11.57 -24.99
CA SER A 26 9.59 -11.02 -26.29
C SER A 26 10.09 -9.60 -26.47
N VAL A 27 10.99 -9.45 -27.43
CA VAL A 27 11.43 -8.19 -28.04
C VAL A 27 10.34 -7.74 -29.00
N ALA A 28 9.87 -6.51 -28.87
CA ALA A 28 9.20 -5.80 -29.95
C ALA A 28 9.84 -4.41 -30.08
N SER A 29 10.86 -4.35 -30.93
CA SER A 29 11.34 -3.12 -31.54
C SER A 29 10.23 -2.51 -32.40
N ALA A 30 9.95 -1.24 -32.19
CA ALA A 30 9.31 -0.38 -33.19
C ALA A 30 10.05 0.96 -33.17
N GLU A 31 11.02 1.08 -34.06
CA GLU A 31 11.72 2.33 -34.38
C GLU A 31 10.94 3.16 -35.42
N PRO A 32 11.30 4.45 -35.59
CA PRO A 32 10.38 5.51 -35.98
C PRO A 32 10.33 5.73 -37.50
N GLY A 33 9.12 5.99 -38.02
CA GLY A 33 8.93 6.41 -39.40
C GLY A 33 9.14 7.92 -39.56
N GLU A 34 10.31 8.30 -40.04
CA GLU A 34 10.63 9.63 -40.58
C GLU A 34 10.15 9.71 -42.04
N VAL A 35 9.31 10.69 -42.38
CA VAL A 35 8.95 11.01 -43.78
C VAL A 35 9.06 12.52 -44.01
N THR A 36 10.19 12.86 -44.63
CA THR A 36 10.50 13.87 -45.65
C THR A 36 9.56 15.06 -45.88
N LEU A 37 10.18 16.24 -45.79
CA LEU A 37 9.77 17.57 -46.27
C LEU A 37 9.33 17.58 -47.75
N GLY A 38 8.25 18.31 -48.03
CA GLY A 38 7.83 18.71 -49.38
C GLY A 38 7.23 20.12 -49.36
N VAL A 39 7.85 21.03 -50.12
CA VAL A 39 7.63 22.49 -50.16
C VAL A 39 6.72 22.87 -51.34
N THR A 40 5.64 23.65 -51.04
CA THR A 40 4.85 24.66 -51.83
C THR A 40 4.30 24.32 -53.24
N PRO A 41 3.17 24.90 -53.75
CA PRO A 41 2.76 26.32 -53.66
C PRO A 41 1.28 26.63 -53.32
N LEU A 42 1.08 27.92 -52.98
CA LEU A 42 -0.23 28.54 -52.72
C LEU A 42 -1.13 28.54 -53.96
N PRO A 43 -2.44 28.26 -53.79
CA PRO A 43 -3.46 28.85 -54.63
C PRO A 43 -4.09 30.05 -53.93
N SER A 44 -3.90 31.22 -54.55
CA SER A 44 -4.73 32.40 -54.36
C SER A 44 -6.16 32.06 -54.77
N GLY A 45 -7.05 31.92 -53.80
CA GLY A 45 -8.45 31.54 -53.99
C GLY A 45 -9.37 32.41 -53.16
N ARG A 46 -9.72 33.58 -53.70
CA ARG A 46 -10.71 34.51 -53.15
C ARG A 46 -12.10 33.90 -53.34
N GLY A 47 -12.55 33.11 -52.37
CA GLY A 47 -13.89 32.52 -52.32
C GLY A 47 -14.68 33.04 -51.12
N ALA A 48 -15.62 33.95 -51.38
CA ALA A 48 -16.67 34.29 -50.43
C ALA A 48 -17.58 33.06 -50.24
N GLY A 49 -17.65 32.51 -49.04
CA GLY A 49 -18.55 31.40 -48.73
C GLY A 49 -18.53 31.05 -47.25
N GLY A 50 -19.62 31.34 -46.54
CA GLY A 50 -19.78 31.16 -45.10
C GLY A 50 -19.80 29.70 -44.64
N VAL A 51 -18.64 29.03 -44.63
CA VAL A 51 -18.44 27.67 -44.06
C VAL A 51 -17.54 27.67 -42.82
N GLY A 52 -17.17 28.85 -42.31
CA GLY A 52 -16.27 28.99 -41.16
C GLY A 52 -16.90 28.75 -39.79
N SER A 53 -18.22 28.74 -39.67
CA SER A 53 -18.92 28.61 -38.38
C SER A 53 -18.98 27.15 -37.89
N SER A 54 -19.30 26.21 -38.78
CA SER A 54 -19.50 24.80 -38.42
C SER A 54 -18.20 24.11 -37.98
N ARG A 55 -17.07 24.43 -38.60
CA ARG A 55 -15.75 23.86 -38.21
C ARG A 55 -15.31 24.34 -36.82
N ARG A 56 -15.60 25.60 -36.48
CA ARG A 56 -15.30 26.16 -35.16
C ARG A 56 -16.17 25.54 -34.08
N LEU A 57 -17.45 25.29 -34.37
CA LEU A 57 -18.37 24.58 -33.47
C LEU A 57 -17.95 23.13 -33.22
N ILE A 58 -17.53 22.41 -34.26
CA ILE A 58 -17.04 21.02 -34.12
C ILE A 58 -15.76 20.98 -33.28
N ALA A 59 -14.80 21.90 -33.53
CA ALA A 59 -13.59 21.99 -32.74
C ALA A 59 -13.88 22.30 -31.27
N LEU A 60 -14.81 23.21 -30.98
CA LEU A 60 -15.22 23.54 -29.62
C LEU A 60 -15.85 22.32 -28.92
N MET A 61 -16.73 21.59 -29.60
CA MET A 61 -17.33 20.36 -29.08
C MET A 61 -16.27 19.30 -28.75
N LEU A 62 -15.28 19.10 -29.63
CA LEU A 62 -14.19 18.14 -29.37
C LEU A 62 -13.36 18.54 -28.14
N VAL A 63 -13.07 19.83 -27.96
CA VAL A 63 -12.37 20.34 -26.78
C VAL A 63 -13.19 20.10 -25.51
N LEU A 64 -14.50 20.39 -25.54
CA LEU A 64 -15.38 20.16 -24.39
C LEU A 64 -15.49 18.68 -24.03
N VAL A 65 -15.60 17.79 -25.03
CA VAL A 65 -15.58 16.34 -24.81
C VAL A 65 -14.25 15.89 -24.21
N ALA A 66 -13.12 16.38 -24.72
CA ALA A 66 -11.80 16.05 -24.18
C ALA A 66 -11.63 16.52 -22.73
N ILE A 67 -12.09 17.73 -22.39
CA ILE A 67 -12.09 18.24 -21.01
C ILE A 67 -13.00 17.39 -20.12
N GLY A 68 -14.21 17.06 -20.59
CA GLY A 68 -15.15 16.21 -19.87
C GLY A 68 -14.57 14.82 -19.56
N LEU A 69 -13.91 14.20 -20.54
CA LEU A 69 -13.20 12.93 -20.37
C LEU A 69 -12.02 13.04 -19.40
N ALA A 70 -11.25 14.12 -19.46
CA ALA A 70 -10.15 14.36 -18.54
C ALA A 70 -10.66 14.50 -17.09
N VAL A 71 -11.68 15.34 -16.87
CA VAL A 71 -12.28 15.52 -15.54
C VAL A 71 -12.87 14.21 -15.02
N TRP A 72 -13.59 13.45 -15.84
CA TRP A 72 -14.14 12.15 -15.48
C TRP A 72 -13.05 11.14 -15.10
N PHE A 73 -11.98 11.07 -15.91
CA PHE A 73 -10.84 10.19 -15.68
C PHE A 73 -10.11 10.52 -14.37
N PHE A 74 -9.91 11.80 -14.07
CA PHE A 74 -9.29 12.24 -12.82
C PHE A 74 -10.21 12.10 -11.60
N ALA A 75 -11.52 12.32 -11.76
CA ALA A 75 -12.49 12.14 -10.68
C ALA A 75 -12.65 10.67 -10.26
N ILE A 76 -12.52 9.72 -11.19
CA ILE A 76 -12.57 8.28 -10.89
C ILE A 76 -11.24 7.76 -10.32
N ARG A 77 -10.13 8.43 -10.63
CA ARG A 77 -8.80 8.04 -10.15
C ARG A 77 -8.38 8.75 -8.87
N THR A 78 -9.28 8.93 -7.91
CA THR A 78 -8.80 9.07 -6.53
C THR A 78 -7.97 7.84 -6.21
N PRO A 79 -6.66 7.97 -5.91
CA PRO A 79 -5.81 6.82 -5.70
C PRO A 79 -6.38 6.03 -4.53
N ASP A 80 -6.69 4.75 -4.77
CA ASP A 80 -7.13 3.82 -3.75
C ASP A 80 -6.14 3.85 -2.59
N ASP A 81 -6.65 4.02 -1.36
CA ASP A 81 -5.81 4.08 -0.18
C ASP A 81 -5.00 2.78 -0.05
N PHE A 82 -5.54 1.62 -0.45
CA PHE A 82 -4.75 0.37 -0.51
C PHE A 82 -3.50 0.52 -1.36
N GLY A 83 -3.61 1.14 -2.54
CA GLY A 83 -2.48 1.43 -3.42
C GLY A 83 -1.45 2.33 -2.76
N ARG A 84 -1.90 3.30 -1.95
CA ARG A 84 -1.02 4.19 -1.20
C ARG A 84 -0.26 3.46 -0.10
N PHE A 85 -0.89 2.51 0.59
CA PHE A 85 -0.26 1.69 1.63
C PHE A 85 0.78 0.71 1.09
N GLN A 86 0.80 0.37 -0.20
CA GLN A 86 1.72 -0.65 -0.72
C GLN A 86 3.19 -0.28 -0.51
N GLY A 87 4.02 -1.30 -0.29
CA GLY A 87 5.48 -1.19 -0.21
C GLY A 87 6.04 -1.35 1.20
N ARG A 88 7.24 -0.80 1.42
CA ARG A 88 7.96 -0.88 2.70
C ARG A 88 7.89 0.46 3.42
N TRP A 89 7.53 0.41 4.68
CA TRP A 89 7.41 1.54 5.58
C TRP A 89 8.30 1.33 6.78
N GLN A 90 8.99 2.36 7.23
CA GLN A 90 9.75 2.34 8.46
C GLN A 90 8.86 2.86 9.59
N LEU A 91 8.77 2.12 10.69
CA LEU A 91 8.11 2.60 11.89
C LEU A 91 8.99 3.71 12.50
N ALA A 92 8.47 4.94 12.51
CA ALA A 92 9.08 6.06 13.20
C ALA A 92 8.95 5.83 14.71
N VAL A 93 9.97 5.17 15.28
CA VAL A 93 10.13 5.08 16.73
C VAL A 93 10.71 6.42 17.17
N PRO A 94 10.05 7.17 18.07
CA PRO A 94 10.65 8.38 18.61
C PRO A 94 12.00 8.00 19.21
N ALA A 95 13.06 8.71 18.82
CA ALA A 95 14.39 8.47 19.36
C ALA A 95 14.32 8.67 20.88
N GLY A 96 14.22 7.58 21.63
CA GLY A 96 14.27 7.64 23.07
C GLY A 96 15.66 8.17 23.46
N SER A 97 15.69 9.09 24.40
CA SER A 97 16.91 9.36 25.15
C SER A 97 16.95 8.37 26.31
N ALA A 98 18.10 7.72 26.53
CA ALA A 98 18.30 7.00 27.77
C ALA A 98 18.18 7.99 28.95
N PRO A 99 17.86 7.52 30.17
CA PRO A 99 17.72 8.40 31.35
C PRO A 99 18.96 9.27 31.64
N ASP A 100 20.12 8.85 31.16
CA ASP A 100 21.41 9.51 31.27
C ASP A 100 21.77 10.40 30.06
N GLY A 101 20.84 10.59 29.11
CA GLY A 101 21.05 11.36 27.89
C GLY A 101 21.91 10.66 26.84
N ALA A 102 22.29 9.39 27.05
CA ALA A 102 23.02 8.63 26.05
C ALA A 102 22.09 8.30 24.85
N PRO A 103 22.61 8.35 23.61
CA PRO A 103 21.87 7.88 22.46
C PRO A 103 21.60 6.38 22.64
N ILE A 104 20.33 5.97 22.65
CA ILE A 104 19.96 4.55 22.67
C ILE A 104 20.60 3.90 21.44
N ALA A 105 21.35 2.81 21.66
CA ALA A 105 22.01 2.05 20.60
C ALA A 105 21.02 1.77 19.46
N ARG A 106 21.48 1.90 18.20
CA ARG A 106 20.65 1.80 16.99
C ARG A 106 19.76 0.56 17.06
N GLN A 107 18.48 0.75 17.41
CA GLN A 107 17.49 -0.32 17.35
C GLN A 107 17.36 -0.74 15.89
N THR A 108 17.32 -2.05 15.64
CA THR A 108 17.03 -2.57 14.30
C THR A 108 15.72 -1.94 13.83
N PRO A 109 15.70 -1.25 12.67
CA PRO A 109 14.51 -0.56 12.22
C PRO A 109 13.38 -1.56 12.05
N ILE A 110 12.24 -1.27 12.67
CA ILE A 110 11.02 -2.05 12.46
C ILE A 110 10.43 -1.60 11.13
N VAL A 111 10.34 -2.51 10.17
CA VAL A 111 9.79 -2.24 8.85
C VAL A 111 8.42 -2.87 8.75
N VAL A 112 7.42 -2.13 8.32
CA VAL A 112 6.12 -2.66 7.91
C VAL A 112 6.14 -2.86 6.41
N LYS A 113 5.92 -4.09 5.95
CA LYS A 113 5.72 -4.42 4.53
C LYS A 113 4.25 -4.65 4.26
N VAL A 114 3.70 -3.90 3.30
CA VAL A 114 2.32 -4.07 2.85
C VAL A 114 2.31 -4.58 1.41
N THR A 115 1.62 -5.70 1.20
CA THR A 115 1.42 -6.32 -0.12
C THR A 115 -0.04 -6.75 -0.26
N GLY A 116 -0.78 -6.13 -1.17
CA GLY A 116 -2.22 -6.33 -1.30
C GLY A 116 -2.93 -5.92 0.00
N ASP A 117 -3.64 -6.87 0.60
CA ASP A 117 -4.33 -6.75 1.89
C ASP A 117 -3.49 -7.26 3.07
N ARG A 118 -2.21 -7.62 2.86
CA ARG A 118 -1.35 -8.12 3.93
C ARG A 118 -0.47 -7.03 4.52
N TRP A 119 -0.43 -6.97 5.84
CA TRP A 119 0.44 -6.12 6.64
C TRP A 119 1.38 -6.98 7.47
N ALA A 120 2.69 -6.88 7.23
CA ALA A 120 3.70 -7.67 7.92
C ALA A 120 4.71 -6.78 8.64
N PHE A 121 4.94 -7.03 9.93
CA PHE A 121 6.03 -6.43 10.69
C PHE A 121 7.30 -7.25 10.50
N MET A 122 8.36 -6.56 10.06
CA MET A 122 9.68 -7.11 9.80
C MET A 122 10.67 -6.54 10.81
N LEU A 123 11.46 -7.42 11.42
CA LEU A 123 12.62 -7.04 12.23
C LEU A 123 13.88 -7.52 11.49
N GLY A 124 14.52 -6.61 10.76
CA GLY A 124 15.47 -6.98 9.71
C GLY A 124 14.77 -7.70 8.56
N GLU A 125 15.23 -8.90 8.22
CA GLU A 125 14.61 -9.75 7.18
C GLU A 125 13.63 -10.79 7.75
N MET A 126 13.47 -10.84 9.07
CA MET A 126 12.55 -11.79 9.71
C MET A 126 11.17 -11.18 9.88
N GLU A 127 10.16 -11.88 9.38
CA GLU A 127 8.76 -11.56 9.64
C GLU A 127 8.38 -11.95 11.08
N GLN A 128 7.85 -11.00 11.83
CA GLN A 128 7.49 -11.16 13.25
C GLN A 128 5.99 -11.34 13.46
N LYS A 129 5.18 -10.51 12.80
CA LYS A 129 3.71 -10.53 12.90
C LYS A 129 3.08 -10.20 11.56
N LYS A 130 1.97 -10.89 11.26
CA LYS A 130 1.16 -10.67 10.06
C LYS A 130 -0.26 -10.26 10.43
N TYR A 131 -0.86 -9.44 9.59
CA TYR A 131 -2.26 -9.07 9.67
C TYR A 131 -2.88 -9.06 8.27
N ALA A 132 -4.15 -9.48 8.19
CA ALA A 132 -5.02 -9.14 7.07
C ALA A 132 -5.63 -7.77 7.34
N MET A 133 -5.59 -6.90 6.34
CA MET A 133 -5.95 -5.49 6.42
C MET A 133 -7.22 -5.23 5.63
N THR A 134 -8.18 -4.57 6.27
CA THR A 134 -9.38 -4.02 5.62
C THR A 134 -9.40 -2.51 5.83
N LEU A 135 -9.56 -1.75 4.74
CA LEU A 135 -9.67 -0.29 4.77
C LEU A 135 -11.11 0.13 4.45
N ARG A 136 -11.58 1.19 5.10
CA ARG A 136 -12.85 1.87 4.81
C ARG A 136 -12.56 3.37 4.60
N PRO A 137 -12.07 3.75 3.40
CA PRO A 137 -11.68 5.12 3.09
C PRO A 137 -12.86 6.11 3.07
N GLU A 138 -14.08 5.61 2.99
CA GLU A 138 -15.33 6.38 2.98
C GLU A 138 -15.82 6.83 4.37
N ALA A 139 -15.25 6.27 5.44
CA ALA A 139 -15.57 6.65 6.81
C ALA A 139 -14.89 7.96 7.22
N ASP A 140 -15.47 8.66 8.21
CA ASP A 140 -14.92 9.90 8.79
C ASP A 140 -14.82 9.79 10.32
N PRO A 141 -13.61 9.64 10.89
CA PRO A 141 -12.33 9.42 10.22
C PRO A 141 -12.24 8.08 9.48
N LYS A 142 -11.28 7.96 8.55
CA LYS A 142 -11.06 6.72 7.78
C LYS A 142 -10.71 5.55 8.70
N GLU A 143 -11.32 4.39 8.47
CA GLU A 143 -11.16 3.23 9.35
C GLU A 143 -10.25 2.14 8.77
N ILE A 144 -9.47 1.51 9.63
CA ILE A 144 -8.64 0.35 9.33
C ILE A 144 -8.92 -0.77 10.34
N ASP A 145 -9.10 -1.99 9.85
CA ASP A 145 -9.16 -3.19 10.67
C ASP A 145 -8.00 -4.11 10.31
N LEU A 146 -7.26 -4.57 11.32
CA LEU A 146 -6.15 -5.50 11.18
C LEU A 146 -6.45 -6.79 11.94
N VAL A 147 -6.72 -7.86 11.22
CA VAL A 147 -6.92 -9.19 11.80
C VAL A 147 -5.58 -9.91 11.85
N GLN A 148 -5.10 -10.23 13.05
CA GLN A 148 -3.83 -10.93 13.21
C GLN A 148 -3.90 -12.31 12.59
N LEU A 149 -2.86 -12.68 11.83
CA LEU A 149 -2.73 -13.97 11.17
C LEU A 149 -1.72 -14.84 11.90
N ALA A 150 -1.98 -16.15 11.93
CA ALA A 150 -1.03 -17.16 12.37
C ALA A 150 -0.01 -17.49 11.26
N ALA A 151 0.89 -18.44 11.53
CA ALA A 151 1.94 -18.82 10.59
C ALA A 151 1.38 -19.36 9.26
N ASP A 152 0.24 -20.05 9.32
CA ASP A 152 -0.51 -20.66 8.20
C ASP A 152 -1.46 -19.69 7.48
N ASP A 153 -1.35 -18.39 7.76
CA ASP A 153 -2.19 -17.32 7.22
C ASP A 153 -3.68 -17.39 7.59
N GLN A 154 -4.06 -18.23 8.56
CA GLN A 154 -5.41 -18.21 9.13
C GLN A 154 -5.53 -17.12 10.21
N PRO A 155 -6.74 -16.54 10.42
CA PRO A 155 -6.97 -15.62 11.54
C PRO A 155 -6.61 -16.27 12.87
N LEU A 156 -5.77 -15.59 13.65
CA LEU A 156 -5.43 -16.02 15.00
C LEU A 156 -6.66 -15.85 15.90
N MET A 157 -7.16 -16.95 16.45
CA MET A 157 -8.34 -16.94 17.30
C MET A 157 -7.99 -16.73 18.78
N GLN A 158 -8.65 -15.75 19.40
CA GLN A 158 -8.69 -15.56 20.84
C GLN A 158 -9.81 -16.42 21.42
N LYS A 159 -9.44 -17.38 22.28
CA LYS A 159 -10.39 -18.29 22.94
C LYS A 159 -10.96 -17.76 24.26
N TRP A 160 -10.30 -16.77 24.87
CA TRP A 160 -10.69 -16.21 26.17
C TRP A 160 -10.61 -14.68 26.18
N PRO A 161 -11.65 -13.98 26.71
CA PRO A 161 -12.93 -14.52 27.18
C PRO A 161 -13.82 -15.02 26.02
N PRO A 162 -14.73 -15.98 26.25
CA PRO A 162 -15.67 -16.44 25.23
C PRO A 162 -16.65 -15.33 24.82
N PRO A 163 -17.21 -15.36 23.59
CA PRO A 163 -17.00 -16.38 22.54
C PRO A 163 -15.64 -16.27 21.83
N GLU A 164 -15.21 -17.37 21.21
CA GLU A 164 -14.00 -17.38 20.37
C GLU A 164 -14.14 -16.37 19.22
N ARG A 165 -13.13 -15.53 19.05
CA ARG A 165 -13.13 -14.43 18.08
C ARG A 165 -11.74 -14.19 17.50
N PRO A 166 -11.61 -13.71 16.27
CA PRO A 166 -10.31 -13.34 15.73
C PRO A 166 -9.68 -12.20 16.56
N VAL A 167 -8.36 -12.25 16.71
CA VAL A 167 -7.59 -11.15 17.30
C VAL A 167 -7.56 -10.02 16.27
N THR A 168 -8.35 -8.97 16.53
CA THR A 168 -8.47 -7.81 15.64
C THR A 168 -7.97 -6.55 16.34
N LEU A 169 -7.26 -5.71 15.60
CA LEU A 169 -6.98 -4.33 15.98
C LEU A 169 -7.87 -3.42 15.15
N ARG A 170 -8.69 -2.61 15.82
CA ARG A 170 -9.60 -1.68 15.17
C ARG A 170 -9.04 -0.28 15.32
N GLY A 171 -8.78 0.39 14.21
CA GLY A 171 -8.17 1.70 14.21
C GLY A 171 -8.71 2.67 13.19
N ILE A 172 -8.13 3.85 13.20
CA ILE A 172 -8.34 4.89 12.20
C ILE A 172 -6.99 5.24 11.59
N TYR A 173 -7.01 5.80 10.39
CA TYR A 173 -5.78 6.12 9.69
C TYR A 173 -5.86 7.43 8.91
N ALA A 174 -4.68 8.01 8.69
CA ALA A 174 -4.45 9.04 7.70
C ALA A 174 -3.24 8.68 6.86
N VAL A 175 -3.35 8.89 5.55
CA VAL A 175 -2.26 8.72 4.59
C VAL A 175 -1.93 10.08 3.98
N GLU A 176 -0.74 10.55 4.29
CA GLU A 176 -0.06 11.68 3.66
C GLU A 176 1.06 11.13 2.77
N ARG A 177 1.44 11.84 1.71
CA ARG A 177 2.30 11.37 0.60
C ARG A 177 3.29 10.24 0.94
N ASP A 178 4.14 10.48 1.93
CA ASP A 178 5.25 9.65 2.40
C ASP A 178 5.10 9.24 3.88
N ARG A 179 3.95 9.53 4.50
CA ARG A 179 3.70 9.31 5.91
C ARG A 179 2.31 8.73 6.16
N VAL A 180 2.26 7.66 6.92
CA VAL A 180 1.02 7.03 7.36
C VAL A 180 0.94 7.11 8.88
N ARG A 181 -0.18 7.58 9.39
CA ARG A 181 -0.50 7.52 10.83
C ARG A 181 -1.65 6.55 11.02
N VAL A 182 -1.46 5.56 11.88
CA VAL A 182 -2.49 4.60 12.26
C VAL A 182 -2.64 4.60 13.77
N VAL A 183 -3.87 4.71 14.26
CA VAL A 183 -4.18 4.64 15.70
C VAL A 183 -5.12 3.48 15.88
N THR A 184 -4.74 2.49 16.68
CA THR A 184 -5.51 1.26 16.90
C THR A 184 -5.81 1.01 18.37
N ALA A 185 -6.94 0.35 18.61
CA ALA A 185 -7.31 -0.25 19.87
C ALA A 185 -7.54 -1.77 19.67
N PRO A 186 -7.43 -2.59 20.73
CA PRO A 186 -7.88 -3.97 20.72
C PRO A 186 -9.34 -4.10 20.25
N GLY A 187 -9.69 -5.17 19.53
CA GLY A 187 -10.98 -5.27 18.83
C GLY A 187 -12.22 -5.29 19.73
N ASN A 188 -12.06 -5.55 21.03
CA ASN A 188 -13.09 -5.46 22.05
C ASN A 188 -13.34 -4.04 22.59
N GLU A 189 -12.48 -3.09 22.22
CA GLU A 189 -12.59 -1.69 22.60
C GLU A 189 -13.21 -0.87 21.47
N PRO A 190 -13.83 0.28 21.79
CA PRO A 190 -14.31 1.20 20.77
C PRO A 190 -13.15 1.67 19.88
N ARG A 191 -13.45 1.93 18.61
CA ARG A 191 -12.47 2.50 17.69
C ARG A 191 -12.02 3.88 18.22
N PRO A 192 -10.74 4.24 18.12
CA PRO A 192 -10.27 5.57 18.53
C PRO A 192 -11.05 6.68 17.80
N PRO A 193 -11.50 7.75 18.50
CA PRO A 193 -12.33 8.79 17.91
C PRO A 193 -11.54 9.81 17.09
N SER A 194 -10.22 9.94 17.33
CA SER A 194 -9.35 10.91 16.65
C SER A 194 -7.91 10.42 16.55
N LEU A 195 -7.19 10.89 15.54
CA LEU A 195 -5.78 10.53 15.32
C LEU A 195 -4.87 11.02 16.45
N ASP A 196 -5.30 12.01 17.24
CA ASP A 196 -4.53 12.62 18.32
C ASP A 196 -4.78 11.99 19.70
N THR A 197 -5.54 10.88 19.74
CA THR A 197 -5.76 10.12 20.99
C THR A 197 -4.44 9.48 21.45
N SER A 198 -4.04 9.74 22.70
CA SER A 198 -2.82 9.18 23.32
C SER A 198 -3.08 8.06 24.32
N ASP A 199 -4.30 7.95 24.85
CA ASP A 199 -4.56 7.15 26.05
C ASP A 199 -5.06 5.76 25.68
N GLY A 200 -4.34 4.73 26.14
CA GLY A 200 -4.73 3.32 25.98
C GLY A 200 -4.68 2.77 24.54
N VAL A 201 -4.25 3.58 23.57
CA VAL A 201 -4.21 3.22 22.16
C VAL A 201 -2.78 2.99 21.67
N THR A 202 -2.66 2.19 20.63
CA THR A 202 -1.38 2.01 19.93
C THR A 202 -1.32 2.97 18.73
N VAL A 203 -0.34 3.86 18.73
CA VAL A 203 -0.08 4.79 17.62
C VAL A 203 1.12 4.29 16.81
N TRP A 204 0.92 4.10 15.51
CA TRP A 204 1.98 3.82 14.55
C TRP A 204 2.15 5.01 13.62
N ILE A 205 3.37 5.52 13.57
CA ILE A 205 3.79 6.52 12.58
C ILE A 205 4.74 5.79 11.64
N LEU A 206 4.37 5.73 10.37
CA LEU A 206 5.07 5.01 9.34
C LEU A 206 5.57 6.01 8.31
N GLU A 207 6.85 5.93 7.98
CA GLU A 207 7.48 6.78 6.97
C GLU A 207 7.95 5.90 5.82
N ARG A 208 7.79 6.38 4.59
CA ARG A 208 8.22 5.63 3.42
C ARG A 208 9.75 5.50 3.49
N GLY A 209 10.25 4.27 3.41
CA GLY A 209 11.69 4.03 3.39
C GLY A 209 12.36 4.74 2.20
N PRO A 210 13.65 5.11 2.31
CA PRO A 210 14.42 5.64 1.19
C PRO A 210 14.52 4.63 0.04
#